data_AF-A0A524GQX0-F1
#
_entry.id   AF-A0A524GQX0-F1
#
_cell.length_a   1.000
_cell.length_b   1.000
_cell.length_c   1.000
_cell.angle_alpha   90.00
_cell.angle_beta   90.00
_cell.angle_gamma   90.00
#
_symmetry.space_group_name_H-M   'P 1'
#
loop_
_entity.id
_entity.type
_entity.pdbx_description
1 polymer ?
#
loop_
_entity_poly.entity_id
_entity_poly.type
_entity_poly.pdbx_seq_one_letter_code
_entity_poly.pdbx_strand_id
1 'polypeptide(L)'
;TDPNMTRYLMSLDDAVDLVLYAYQHGQQGDTFVQKAPASTIGDLARALMELFEAGNEIKVIGTRHGEKLHETLLTREEMAHAQDLGGYYRIPADNRDLNYNKYFVEGEKEHSLAEDYNSNNTERLGIPQIKEKLLGLELLRNELAEWRGK
;
A
#
# COMPACT_ATOMS: atom_id res chain seq x y z
N THR A 1 -9.59 -10.98 11.96
CA THR A 1 -9.77 -9.53 11.89
C THR A 1 -11.04 -9.22 11.13
N ASP A 2 -11.29 -7.98 10.72
CA ASP A 2 -12.41 -7.55 9.89
C ASP A 2 -12.14 -7.85 8.39
N PRO A 3 -13.02 -8.58 7.69
CA PRO A 3 -12.83 -8.90 6.28
C PRO A 3 -12.82 -7.68 5.35
N ASN A 4 -13.38 -6.54 5.76
CA ASN A 4 -13.44 -5.31 4.97
C ASN A 4 -12.18 -4.46 5.09
N MET A 5 -11.23 -4.83 5.97
CA MET A 5 -9.94 -4.16 6.04
C MET A 5 -9.23 -4.18 4.69
N THR A 6 -8.56 -3.09 4.37
CA THR A 6 -7.80 -2.96 3.13
C THR A 6 -6.32 -2.90 3.40
N ARG A 7 -5.52 -3.60 2.60
CA ARG A 7 -4.06 -3.56 2.68
C ARG A 7 -3.46 -3.44 1.28
N TYR A 8 -2.42 -2.62 1.17
CA TYR A 8 -1.60 -2.57 -0.03
C TYR A 8 -0.92 -3.91 -0.25
N LEU A 9 -0.83 -4.33 -1.51
CA LEU A 9 -0.18 -5.57 -1.92
C LEU A 9 1.13 -5.23 -2.62
N MET A 10 2.24 -5.51 -1.95
CA MET A 10 3.59 -5.26 -2.42
C MET A 10 4.41 -6.53 -2.23
N SER A 11 5.13 -6.96 -3.27
CA SER A 11 6.07 -8.06 -3.18
C SER A 11 7.38 -7.60 -2.54
N LEU A 12 8.25 -8.56 -2.17
CA LEU A 12 9.58 -8.21 -1.70
C LEU A 12 10.39 -7.51 -2.80
N ASP A 13 10.25 -7.97 -4.04
CA ASP A 13 10.93 -7.40 -5.20
C ASP A 13 10.48 -5.94 -5.43
N ASP A 14 9.17 -5.67 -5.35
CA ASP A 14 8.62 -4.30 -5.41
C ASP A 14 9.28 -3.38 -4.35
N ALA A 15 9.43 -3.88 -3.12
CA ALA A 15 10.04 -3.13 -2.02
C ALA A 15 11.54 -2.87 -2.25
N VAL A 16 12.27 -3.82 -2.82
CA VAL A 16 13.68 -3.65 -3.22
C VAL A 16 13.79 -2.61 -4.34
N ASP A 17 12.91 -2.68 -5.33
CA ASP A 17 12.87 -1.73 -6.44
C ASP A 17 12.60 -0.30 -5.95
N LEU A 18 11.73 -0.11 -4.95
CA LEU A 18 11.53 1.19 -4.30
C LEU A 18 12.82 1.74 -3.68
N VAL A 19 13.57 0.91 -2.95
CA VAL A 19 14.84 1.33 -2.32
C VAL A 19 15.87 1.72 -3.39
N LEU A 20 16.00 0.91 -4.45
CA LEU A 20 16.91 1.21 -5.56
C LEU A 20 16.50 2.47 -6.32
N TYR A 21 15.20 2.67 -6.53
CA TYR A 21 14.65 3.85 -7.19
C TYR A 21 14.97 5.12 -6.39
N ALA A 22 14.71 5.09 -5.08
CA ALA A 22 15.02 6.20 -4.18
C ALA A 22 16.54 6.47 -4.12
N TYR A 23 17.37 5.42 -4.12
CA TYR A 23 18.82 5.57 -4.17
C TYR A 23 19.31 6.29 -5.44
N GLN A 24 18.70 6.01 -6.60
CA GLN A 24 19.11 6.59 -7.88
C GLN A 24 18.55 8.00 -8.12
N HIS A 25 17.35 8.30 -7.65
CA HIS A 25 16.60 9.52 -8.00
C HIS A 25 16.39 10.48 -6.82
N GLY A 26 16.72 10.05 -5.60
CA GLY A 26 16.45 10.81 -4.39
C GLY A 26 17.39 11.96 -4.14
N GLN A 27 16.83 13.03 -3.61
CA GLN A 27 17.56 14.14 -3.01
C GLN A 27 17.45 14.09 -1.48
N GLN A 28 18.32 14.84 -0.80
CA GLN A 28 18.33 14.88 0.66
C GLN A 28 16.96 15.34 1.18
N GLY A 29 16.36 14.52 2.04
CA GLY A 29 15.07 14.80 2.68
C GLY A 29 13.86 14.32 1.89
N ASP A 30 14.03 13.77 0.69
CA ASP A 30 12.92 13.17 -0.05
C ASP A 30 12.40 11.90 0.65
N THR A 31 11.08 11.79 0.74
CA THR A 31 10.38 10.53 1.01
C THR A 31 9.83 9.97 -0.30
N PHE A 32 10.07 8.69 -0.56
CA PHE A 32 9.51 8.00 -1.72
C PHE A 32 8.46 6.98 -1.29
N VAL A 33 7.36 6.95 -2.03
CA VAL A 33 6.29 5.96 -1.88
C VAL A 33 6.04 5.33 -3.23
N GLN A 34 6.10 3.99 -3.30
CA GLN A 34 5.69 3.26 -4.49
C GLN A 34 4.16 3.16 -4.53
N LYS A 35 3.56 3.46 -5.67
CA LYS A 35 2.13 3.23 -5.87
C LYS A 35 1.88 1.73 -5.89
N ALA A 36 0.90 1.28 -5.11
CA ALA A 36 0.57 -0.14 -5.02
C ALA A 36 -0.95 -0.33 -5.06
N PRO A 37 -1.43 -1.43 -5.66
CA PRO A 37 -2.81 -1.81 -5.54
C PRO A 37 -3.08 -2.37 -4.14
N ALA A 38 -4.36 -2.52 -3.78
CA ALA A 38 -4.79 -3.08 -2.51
C ALA A 38 -5.88 -4.14 -2.68
N SER A 39 -6.07 -4.98 -1.68
CA SER A 39 -7.20 -5.92 -1.61
C SER A 39 -7.93 -5.80 -0.27
N THR A 40 -9.13 -6.38 -0.17
CA THR A 40 -9.71 -6.65 1.15
C THR A 40 -9.02 -7.85 1.77
N ILE A 41 -9.05 -7.98 3.10
CA ILE A 41 -8.62 -9.21 3.77
C ILE A 41 -9.54 -10.38 3.41
N GLY A 42 -10.84 -10.14 3.23
CA GLY A 42 -11.79 -11.16 2.81
C GLY A 42 -11.51 -11.75 1.42
N ASP A 43 -11.26 -10.89 0.43
CA ASP A 43 -10.96 -11.33 -0.93
C ASP A 43 -9.59 -11.99 -1.01
N LEU A 44 -8.61 -11.54 -0.22
CA LEU A 44 -7.31 -12.19 -0.11
C LEU A 44 -7.44 -13.61 0.46
N ALA A 45 -8.22 -13.78 1.53
CA ALA A 45 -8.48 -15.10 2.11
C ALA A 45 -9.19 -16.02 1.10
N ARG A 46 -10.22 -15.50 0.41
CA ARG A 46 -10.93 -16.26 -0.63
C ARG A 46 -10.02 -16.64 -1.81
N ALA A 47 -9.18 -15.72 -2.27
CA ALA A 47 -8.22 -15.97 -3.35
C ALA A 47 -7.27 -17.12 -2.98
N LEU A 48 -6.74 -17.13 -1.75
CA LEU A 48 -5.90 -18.21 -1.24
C LEU A 48 -6.68 -19.53 -1.15
N MET A 49 -7.88 -19.54 -0.57
CA MET A 49 -8.70 -20.75 -0.49
C MET A 49 -8.99 -21.35 -1.87
N GLU A 50 -9.32 -20.52 -2.85
CA GLU A 50 -9.58 -20.98 -4.20
C GLU A 50 -8.31 -21.45 -4.92
N LEU A 51 -7.14 -20.88 -4.65
CA LEU A 51 -5.87 -21.36 -5.22
C LEU A 51 -5.46 -22.73 -4.69
N PHE A 52 -5.70 -22.97 -3.40
CA PHE A 52 -5.39 -24.23 -2.73
C PHE A 52 -6.53 -25.25 -2.80
N GLU A 53 -7.65 -24.93 -3.46
CA GLU A 53 -8.85 -25.77 -3.52
C GLU A 53 -9.32 -26.20 -2.11
N ALA A 54 -9.17 -25.28 -1.15
CA ALA A 54 -9.32 -25.55 0.27
C ALA A 54 -10.72 -25.19 0.77
N GLY A 55 -11.34 -26.09 1.53
CA GLY A 55 -12.70 -25.95 2.09
C GLY A 55 -12.74 -25.38 3.52
N ASN A 56 -11.71 -24.70 3.97
CA ASN A 56 -11.59 -24.20 5.34
C ASN A 56 -12.67 -23.17 5.68
N GLU A 57 -13.16 -23.17 6.92
CA GLU A 57 -14.09 -22.14 7.39
C GLU A 57 -13.36 -20.83 7.71
N ILE A 58 -13.88 -19.68 7.23
CA ILE A 58 -13.37 -18.36 7.61
C ILE A 58 -14.03 -17.92 8.92
N LYS A 59 -13.25 -17.83 10.00
CA LYS A 59 -13.69 -17.29 11.28
C LYS A 59 -13.32 -15.81 11.44
N VAL A 60 -14.33 -14.94 11.52
CA VAL A 60 -14.16 -13.51 11.82
C VAL A 60 -13.95 -13.33 13.32
N ILE A 61 -12.72 -13.00 13.72
CA ILE A 61 -12.35 -12.78 15.14
C ILE A 61 -12.43 -11.31 15.59
N GLY A 62 -12.84 -10.40 14.72
CA GLY A 62 -12.86 -8.95 14.99
C GLY A 62 -11.49 -8.29 14.88
N THR A 63 -11.50 -6.96 14.73
CA THR A 63 -10.32 -6.09 14.66
C THR A 63 -9.48 -6.18 15.93
N ARG A 64 -8.17 -6.39 15.79
CA ARG A 64 -7.25 -6.45 16.92
C ARG A 64 -6.86 -5.03 17.37
N HIS A 65 -6.38 -4.91 18.60
CA HIS A 65 -5.94 -3.63 19.14
C HIS A 65 -4.82 -3.01 18.30
N GLY A 66 -4.95 -1.74 17.93
CA GLY A 66 -3.98 -1.00 17.14
C GLY A 66 -4.07 -1.20 15.61
N GLU A 67 -4.96 -2.08 15.13
CA GLU A 67 -5.18 -2.23 13.68
C GLU A 67 -6.04 -1.10 13.12
N LYS A 68 -5.64 -0.55 11.97
CA LYS A 68 -6.46 0.40 11.20
C LYS A 68 -7.33 -0.34 10.18
N LEU A 69 -8.48 0.24 9.84
CA LEU A 69 -9.33 -0.28 8.78
C LEU A 69 -8.63 -0.18 7.41
N HIS A 70 -8.01 0.97 7.16
CA HIS A 70 -7.25 1.28 5.96
C HIS A 70 -5.87 1.81 6.36
N GLU A 71 -4.83 1.36 5.67
CA GLU A 71 -3.47 1.91 5.81
C GLU A 71 -3.30 3.12 4.89
N THR A 72 -2.70 4.19 5.42
CA THR A 72 -2.37 5.43 4.70
C THR A 72 -0.88 5.41 4.35
N LEU A 73 -0.56 5.64 3.07
CA LEU A 73 0.83 5.80 2.62
C LEU A 73 1.24 7.26 2.53
N LEU A 74 0.30 8.15 2.16
CA LEU A 74 0.53 9.60 2.16
C LEU A 74 -0.65 10.29 2.83
N THR A 75 -0.35 11.10 3.82
CA THR A 75 -1.32 12.03 4.40
C THR A 75 -1.71 13.10 3.37
N ARG A 76 -2.82 13.79 3.62
CA ARG A 76 -3.27 14.93 2.81
C ARG A 76 -2.18 15.98 2.57
N GLU A 77 -1.40 16.29 3.61
CA GLU A 77 -0.32 17.28 3.52
C GLU A 77 0.80 16.79 2.59
N GLU A 78 1.24 15.54 2.77
CA GLU A 78 2.22 14.92 1.89
C GLU A 78 1.70 14.82 0.45
N MET A 79 0.43 14.46 0.25
CA MET A 79 -0.22 14.42 -1.07
C MET A 79 -0.26 15.78 -1.76
N ALA A 80 -0.50 16.86 -1.02
CA ALA A 80 -0.50 18.21 -1.57
C ALA A 80 0.89 18.64 -2.10
N HIS A 81 1.96 18.04 -1.57
CA HIS A 81 3.34 18.30 -1.99
C HIS A 81 3.96 17.19 -2.85
N ALA A 82 3.25 16.07 -3.02
CA ALA A 82 3.75 14.90 -3.73
C ALA A 82 3.91 15.18 -5.23
N GLN A 83 5.03 14.73 -5.77
CA GLN A 83 5.32 14.76 -7.19
C GLN A 83 5.08 13.37 -7.76
N ASP A 84 4.23 13.27 -8.78
CA ASP A 84 3.93 12.03 -9.47
C ASP A 84 5.05 11.70 -10.46
N LEU A 85 5.77 10.60 -10.20
CA LEU A 85 6.86 10.09 -11.03
C LEU A 85 6.44 8.80 -11.77
N GLY A 86 5.15 8.66 -12.08
CA GLY A 86 4.59 7.46 -12.69
C GLY A 86 4.29 6.41 -11.63
N GLY A 87 5.19 5.43 -11.46
CA GLY A 87 5.03 4.35 -10.48
C GLY A 87 5.29 4.75 -9.02
N TYR A 88 5.77 5.97 -8.80
CA TYR A 88 6.21 6.46 -7.50
C TYR A 88 5.65 7.85 -7.22
N TYR A 89 5.47 8.17 -5.95
CA TYR A 89 5.37 9.52 -5.44
C TYR A 89 6.68 9.92 -4.79
N ARG A 90 7.12 11.15 -5.04
CA ARG A 90 8.22 11.80 -4.33
C ARG A 90 7.69 12.97 -3.52
N ILE A 91 7.98 12.96 -2.23
CA ILE A 91 7.57 14.00 -1.30
C ILE A 91 8.85 14.71 -0.88
N PRO A 92 9.13 15.88 -1.46
CA PRO A 92 10.35 16.61 -1.12
C PRO A 92 10.30 17.06 0.33
N ALA A 93 11.47 17.14 0.98
CA ALA A 93 11.56 17.79 2.27
C ALA A 93 11.07 19.23 2.17
N ASP A 94 10.39 19.67 3.21
CA ASP A 94 10.05 21.06 3.41
C ASP A 94 11.33 21.87 3.71
N ASN A 95 12.02 22.29 2.65
CA ASN A 95 13.29 23.00 2.72
C ASN A 95 13.12 24.52 2.95
N ARG A 96 12.08 24.94 3.66
CA ARG A 96 11.80 26.35 3.95
C ARG A 96 12.64 26.88 5.12
N ASP A 97 13.98 26.86 5.03
CA ASP A 97 14.96 27.59 5.88
C ASP A 97 14.58 27.85 7.37
N LEU A 98 13.90 26.91 8.05
CA LEU A 98 13.34 27.08 9.41
C LEU A 98 12.36 28.27 9.58
N ASN A 99 11.65 28.68 8.53
CA ASN A 99 10.73 29.81 8.58
C ASN A 99 9.37 29.45 9.21
N TYR A 100 9.25 29.67 10.52
CA TYR A 100 8.04 29.40 11.32
C TYR A 100 6.81 30.21 10.91
N ASN A 101 6.94 31.30 10.13
CA ASN A 101 5.81 32.18 9.81
C ASN A 101 4.68 31.48 9.03
N LYS A 102 5.02 30.45 8.25
CA LYS A 102 4.02 29.69 7.46
C LYS A 102 3.19 28.69 8.28
N TYR A 103 3.61 28.34 9.50
CA TYR A 103 2.77 27.54 10.40
C TYR A 103 1.74 28.42 11.15
N PHE A 104 1.96 29.74 11.24
CA PHE A 104 1.17 30.63 12.10
C PHE A 104 0.37 31.73 11.36
N VAL A 105 0.80 32.16 10.15
CA VAL A 105 0.29 33.43 9.57
C VAL A 105 -0.31 33.29 8.16
N GLU A 106 0.10 32.31 7.35
CA GLU A 106 -0.39 32.11 5.98
C GLU A 106 -0.80 30.65 5.73
N GLY A 107 -2.10 30.36 5.74
CA GLY A 107 -2.60 29.05 5.32
C GLY A 107 -2.60 28.95 3.79
N GLU A 108 -1.85 27.98 3.25
CA GLU A 108 -1.89 27.65 1.82
C GLU A 108 -3.23 26.97 1.50
N LYS A 109 -4.11 27.68 0.76
CA LYS A 109 -5.48 27.21 0.44
C LYS A 109 -5.52 25.92 -0.38
N GLU A 110 -4.44 25.58 -1.10
CA GLU A 110 -4.35 24.37 -1.92
C GLU A 110 -4.38 23.07 -1.09
N HIS A 111 -3.92 23.09 0.18
CA HIS A 111 -3.99 21.92 1.08
C HIS A 111 -5.41 21.45 1.40
N SER A 112 -6.42 22.29 1.15
CA SER A 112 -7.80 22.00 1.53
C SER A 112 -8.50 20.97 0.63
N LEU A 113 -7.93 20.66 -0.55
CA LEU A 113 -8.55 19.80 -1.57
C LEU A 113 -7.93 18.41 -1.70
N ALA A 114 -6.71 18.20 -1.19
CA ALA A 114 -6.07 16.89 -1.25
C ALA A 114 -6.75 15.94 -0.24
N GLU A 115 -6.85 14.66 -0.62
CA GLU A 115 -7.24 13.57 0.29
C GLU A 115 -6.02 12.72 0.61
N ASP A 116 -6.06 11.99 1.73
CA ASP A 116 -5.03 10.99 2.04
C ASP A 116 -4.96 9.94 0.92
N TYR A 117 -3.76 9.50 0.54
CA TYR A 117 -3.59 8.31 -0.29
C TYR A 117 -3.50 7.07 0.59
N ASN A 118 -4.55 6.24 0.55
CA ASN A 118 -4.71 5.08 1.41
C ASN A 118 -5.21 3.85 0.65
N SER A 119 -5.11 2.68 1.29
CA SER A 119 -5.44 1.38 0.67
C SER A 119 -6.91 1.20 0.28
N ASN A 120 -7.79 2.15 0.62
CA ASN A 120 -9.20 2.16 0.20
C ASN A 120 -9.43 2.93 -1.11
N ASN A 121 -8.66 3.99 -1.37
CA ASN A 121 -8.81 4.83 -2.57
C ASN A 121 -7.76 4.60 -3.66
N THR A 122 -6.84 3.66 -3.45
CA THR A 122 -5.98 3.09 -4.51
C THR A 122 -6.75 2.09 -5.40
N GLU A 123 -6.09 1.54 -6.43
CA GLU A 123 -6.64 0.43 -7.22
C GLU A 123 -6.97 -0.79 -6.34
N ARG A 124 -8.23 -1.24 -6.40
CA ARG A 124 -8.75 -2.36 -5.62
C ARG A 124 -8.79 -3.63 -6.46
N LEU A 125 -7.94 -4.59 -6.15
CA LEU A 125 -7.90 -5.86 -6.89
C LEU A 125 -9.08 -6.75 -6.52
N GLY A 126 -9.73 -7.30 -7.54
CA GLY A 126 -10.67 -8.40 -7.40
C GLY A 126 -9.94 -9.74 -7.22
N ILE A 127 -10.68 -10.78 -6.81
CA ILE A 127 -10.14 -12.13 -6.56
C ILE A 127 -9.27 -12.65 -7.72
N PRO A 128 -9.65 -12.55 -9.00
CA PRO A 128 -8.80 -13.03 -10.10
C PRO A 128 -7.43 -12.32 -10.15
N GLN A 129 -7.42 -10.99 -9.99
CA GLN A 129 -6.19 -10.18 -10.00
C GLN A 129 -5.32 -10.46 -8.77
N ILE A 130 -5.94 -10.68 -7.61
CA ILE A 130 -5.23 -11.09 -6.39
C ILE A 130 -4.53 -12.43 -6.64
N LYS A 131 -5.22 -13.42 -7.23
CA LYS A 131 -4.63 -14.72 -7.56
C LYS A 131 -3.46 -14.60 -8.52
N GLU A 132 -3.58 -13.77 -9.56
CA GLU A 132 -2.50 -13.51 -10.50
C GLU A 132 -1.26 -12.94 -9.78
N LYS A 133 -1.45 -11.90 -8.96
CA LYS A 133 -0.35 -11.31 -8.19
C LYS A 133 0.28 -12.30 -7.21
N LEU A 134 -0.54 -13.11 -6.55
CA LEU A 134 -0.12 -14.18 -5.64
C LEU A 134 0.70 -15.26 -6.36
N LEU A 135 0.28 -15.69 -7.56
CA LEU A 135 1.02 -16.64 -8.40
C LEU A 135 2.34 -16.07 -8.93
N GLY A 136 2.51 -14.75 -8.93
CA GLY A 136 3.79 -14.08 -9.17
C GLY A 136 4.85 -14.37 -8.10
N LEU A 137 4.45 -14.73 -6.88
CA LEU A 137 5.35 -15.00 -5.77
C LEU A 137 5.91 -16.43 -5.84
N GLU A 138 7.24 -16.56 -5.88
CA GLU A 138 7.91 -17.87 -5.90
C GLU A 138 7.53 -18.73 -4.70
N LEU A 139 7.52 -18.15 -3.50
CA LEU A 139 7.12 -18.82 -2.27
C LEU A 139 5.77 -19.52 -2.42
N LEU A 140 4.78 -18.82 -2.98
CA LEU A 140 3.43 -19.38 -3.10
C LEU A 140 3.35 -20.47 -4.15
N ARG A 141 4.06 -20.33 -5.28
CA ARG A 141 4.12 -21.38 -6.30
C ARG A 141 4.72 -22.67 -5.73
N ASN A 142 5.76 -22.56 -4.90
CA ASN A 142 6.38 -23.70 -4.25
C ASN A 142 5.42 -24.38 -3.26
N GLU A 143 4.77 -23.61 -2.38
CA GLU A 143 3.75 -24.13 -1.45
C GLU A 143 2.57 -24.80 -2.17
N LEU A 144 2.10 -24.23 -3.30
CA LEU A 144 1.04 -24.83 -4.10
C LEU A 144 1.46 -26.16 -4.75
N ALA A 145 2.70 -26.25 -5.23
CA ALA A 145 3.23 -27.47 -5.82
C ALA A 145 3.34 -28.58 -4.76
N GLU A 146 3.83 -28.25 -3.56
CA GLU A 146 3.87 -29.19 -2.43
C GLU A 146 2.48 -29.60 -1.95
N TRP A 147 1.51 -28.68 -1.93
CA TRP A 147 0.13 -28.97 -1.57
C TRP A 147 -0.55 -29.95 -2.53
N ARG A 148 -0.38 -29.75 -3.84
CA ARG A 148 -0.96 -30.62 -4.88
C ARG A 148 -0.26 -31.96 -5.05
N GLY A 149 0.97 -32.07 -4.55
CA GLY A 149 1.72 -33.32 -4.52
C GLY A 149 1.31 -34.26 -3.37
N LYS A 150 0.46 -33.81 -2.45
CA LYS A 150 -0.16 -34.63 -1.38
C LYS A 150 -1.44 -35.28 -1.88
#